data_AF-A0A5C7NYG4-F1
#
_entry.id   AF-A0A5C7NYG4-F1
#
_cell.length_a   1.000
_cell.length_b   1.000
_cell.length_c   1.000
_cell.angle_alpha   90.00
_cell.angle_beta   90.00
_cell.angle_gamma   90.00
#
_symmetry.space_group_name_H-M   'P 1'
#
loop_
_entity.id
_entity.type
_entity.pdbx_description
1 polymer ?
#
loop_
_entity_poly.entity_id
_entity_poly.type
_entity_poly.pdbx_seq_one_letter_code
_entity_poly.pdbx_strand_id
1 'polypeptide(L)'
;MPLSDTSIRNAKSPEKPIKLADGGGLYLLLKPNGAKWWRLDYRFAGKRKTLSMGVYPEVGLKAARDKRDEAKRLLTDGIDPGENRKIQKAARTERAENRLHIYWIS
;
A
#
# COMPACT_ATOMS: atom_id res chain seq x y z
N MET A 1 7.87 7.79 16.74
CA MET A 1 9.01 6.88 16.50
C MET A 1 8.68 6.01 15.31
N PRO A 2 9.62 5.76 14.39
CA PRO A 2 9.41 4.81 13.29
C PRO A 2 9.20 3.39 13.82
N LEU A 3 8.49 2.56 13.08
CA LEU A 3 8.24 1.18 13.48
C LEU A 3 9.49 0.32 13.28
N SER A 4 9.54 -0.78 14.04
CA SER A 4 10.47 -1.90 13.83
C SER A 4 9.70 -3.19 13.58
N ASP A 5 10.30 -4.12 12.83
CA ASP A 5 9.69 -5.43 12.57
C ASP A 5 9.32 -6.18 13.84
N THR A 6 10.16 -6.09 14.88
CA THR A 6 9.89 -6.69 16.19
C THR A 6 8.67 -6.05 16.86
N SER A 7 8.53 -4.72 16.84
CA SER A 7 7.34 -4.05 17.37
C SER A 7 6.06 -4.45 16.64
N ILE A 8 6.15 -4.67 15.32
CA ILE A 8 5.00 -5.04 14.47
C ILE A 8 4.58 -6.49 14.76
N ARG A 9 5.55 -7.41 14.86
CA ARG A 9 5.28 -8.82 15.20
C ARG A 9 4.58 -8.94 16.55
N ASN A 10 5.09 -8.24 17.55
CA ASN A 10 4.59 -8.31 18.93
C ASN A 10 3.32 -7.48 19.18
N ALA A 11 2.86 -6.70 18.19
CA ALA A 11 1.67 -5.89 18.35
C ALA A 11 0.42 -6.77 18.48
N LYS A 12 -0.30 -6.59 19.60
CA LYS A 12 -1.55 -7.29 19.91
C LYS A 12 -2.73 -6.70 19.14
N SER A 13 -3.72 -7.54 18.85
CA SER A 13 -4.99 -7.10 18.28
C SER A 13 -5.70 -6.16 19.25
N PRO A 14 -6.06 -4.94 18.83
CA PRO A 14 -6.80 -4.00 19.68
C PRO A 14 -8.31 -4.28 19.65
N GLU A 15 -9.08 -3.74 20.60
CA GLU A 15 -10.56 -3.81 20.55
C GLU A 15 -11.16 -2.98 19.41
N LYS A 16 -10.48 -1.90 19.01
CA LYS A 16 -10.86 -1.00 17.90
C LYS A 16 -9.66 -0.77 16.99
N PRO A 17 -9.85 -0.48 15.68
CA PRO A 17 -8.72 -0.25 14.80
C PRO A 17 -7.80 0.88 15.28
N ILE A 18 -6.50 0.60 15.40
CA ILE A 18 -5.50 1.60 15.80
C ILE A 18 -4.45 1.81 14.70
N LYS A 19 -3.92 3.04 14.62
CA LYS A 19 -2.85 3.39 13.70
C LYS A 19 -1.51 3.37 14.44
N LEU A 20 -0.57 2.58 13.96
CA LEU A 20 0.83 2.64 14.37
C LEU A 20 1.61 3.40 13.30
N ALA A 21 2.04 4.63 13.61
CA ALA A 21 2.72 5.48 12.64
C ALA A 21 4.17 5.03 12.39
N ASP A 22 4.57 4.94 11.12
CA ASP A 22 5.96 4.70 10.71
C ASP A 22 6.65 6.00 10.29
N GLY A 23 5.90 6.94 9.69
CA GLY A 23 6.39 8.25 9.30
C GLY A 23 6.12 8.58 7.82
N GLY A 24 6.13 9.87 7.50
CA GLY A 24 5.87 10.35 6.13
C GLY A 24 4.48 9.98 5.60
N GLY A 25 3.49 9.88 6.49
CA GLY A 25 2.12 9.45 6.18
C GLY A 25 1.90 7.94 6.18
N LEU A 26 2.97 7.12 6.22
CA LEU A 26 2.86 5.66 6.31
C LEU A 26 2.54 5.23 7.74
N TYR A 27 1.59 4.31 7.88
CA TYR A 27 1.23 3.67 9.14
C TYR A 27 0.75 2.24 8.92
N LEU A 28 0.83 1.44 9.98
CA LEU A 28 0.19 0.14 10.06
C LEU A 28 -1.17 0.30 10.75
N LEU A 29 -2.24 -0.08 10.08
CA LEU A 29 -3.57 -0.19 10.68
C LEU A 29 -3.73 -1.59 11.27
N LEU A 30 -3.76 -1.68 12.59
CA LEU A 30 -4.07 -2.91 13.31
C LEU A 30 -5.57 -2.99 13.49
N LYS A 31 -6.17 -4.10 13.06
CA LYS A 31 -7.60 -4.36 13.19
C LYS A 31 -7.89 -5.33 14.35
N PRO A 32 -9.11 -5.33 14.90
CA PRO A 32 -9.50 -6.27 15.96
C PRO A 32 -9.40 -7.75 15.56
N ASN A 33 -9.58 -8.04 14.27
CA ASN A 33 -9.42 -9.38 13.72
C ASN A 33 -7.95 -9.79 13.49
N GLY A 34 -6.98 -9.06 14.05
CA GLY A 34 -5.54 -9.34 13.90
C GLY A 34 -4.93 -8.95 12.55
N ALA A 35 -5.72 -8.50 11.59
CA ALA A 35 -5.20 -8.05 10.30
C ALA A 35 -4.37 -6.77 10.46
N LYS A 36 -3.22 -6.73 9.77
CA LYS A 36 -2.24 -5.66 9.84
C LYS A 36 -2.06 -5.05 8.45
N TRP A 37 -2.61 -3.86 8.22
CA TRP A 37 -2.65 -3.24 6.88
C TRP A 37 -1.71 -2.06 6.79
N TRP A 38 -0.81 -2.08 5.81
CA TRP A 38 -0.03 -0.90 5.49
C TRP A 38 -0.90 0.13 4.76
N ARG A 39 -0.89 1.37 5.24
CA ARG A 39 -1.67 2.47 4.69
C ARG A 39 -0.81 3.73 4.61
N LEU A 40 -0.99 4.50 3.54
CA LEU A 40 -0.37 5.82 3.37
C LEU A 40 -1.48 6.87 3.30
N ASP A 41 -1.51 7.77 4.27
CA ASP A 41 -2.30 9.00 4.18
C ASP A 41 -1.48 10.06 3.43
N TYR A 42 -2.09 10.69 2.43
CA TYR A 42 -1.48 11.74 1.61
C TYR A 42 -2.51 12.81 1.22
N ARG A 43 -2.04 13.89 0.60
CA ARG A 43 -2.89 14.91 -0.01
C ARG A 43 -2.56 15.05 -1.49
N PHE A 44 -3.59 15.20 -2.30
CA PHE A 44 -3.48 15.50 -3.72
C PHE A 44 -4.64 16.41 -4.12
N ALA A 45 -4.36 17.47 -4.88
CA ALA A 45 -5.35 18.48 -5.29
C ALA A 45 -6.24 18.97 -4.13
N GLY A 46 -5.64 19.31 -2.98
CA GLY A 46 -6.34 19.81 -1.79
C GLY A 46 -7.12 18.76 -0.98
N LYS A 47 -7.24 17.52 -1.46
CA LYS A 47 -8.03 16.45 -0.81
C LYS A 47 -7.13 15.48 -0.06
N ARG A 48 -7.55 15.07 1.15
CA ARG A 48 -6.91 13.98 1.90
C ARG A 48 -7.34 12.64 1.30
N LYS A 49 -6.39 11.75 1.05
CA LYS A 49 -6.61 10.42 0.48
C LYS A 49 -5.80 9.39 1.26
N THR A 50 -6.22 8.13 1.17
CA THR A 50 -5.53 6.99 1.79
C THR A 50 -5.27 5.92 0.74
N LEU A 51 -4.01 5.47 0.63
CA LEU A 51 -3.59 4.41 -0.26
C LEU A 51 -3.26 3.14 0.53
N SER A 52 -3.71 1.97 0.06
CA SER A 52 -3.23 0.68 0.60
C SER A 52 -1.78 0.45 0.19
N MET A 53 -0.91 -0.06 1.05
CA MET A 53 0.46 -0.45 0.65
C MET A 53 0.68 -1.96 0.70
N GLY A 54 -0.35 -2.70 1.11
CA GLY A 54 -0.35 -4.15 1.25
C GLY A 54 -0.74 -4.58 2.66
N VAL A 55 -0.62 -5.88 2.90
CA VAL A 55 -0.94 -6.52 4.17
C VAL A 55 0.32 -7.15 4.73
N TYR A 56 0.57 -6.98 6.02
CA TYR A 56 1.66 -7.66 6.70
C TYR A 56 1.22 -9.10 7.08
N PRO A 57 2.09 -10.13 6.97
CA PRO A 57 3.52 -10.08 6.66
C PRO A 57 3.89 -10.13 5.17
N GLU A 58 2.93 -10.37 4.26
CA GLU A 58 3.19 -10.48 2.81
C GLU A 58 3.95 -9.25 2.26
N VAL A 59 3.60 -8.07 2.76
CA VAL A 59 4.40 -6.85 2.59
C VAL A 59 5.07 -6.53 3.93
N GLY A 60 6.38 -6.73 3.98
CA GLY A 60 7.22 -6.34 5.13
C GLY A 60 7.39 -4.83 5.26
N LEU A 61 7.94 -4.38 6.39
CA LEU A 61 8.14 -2.95 6.69
C LEU A 61 8.99 -2.23 5.63
N LYS A 62 10.10 -2.86 5.20
CA LYS A 62 10.97 -2.30 4.16
C LYS A 62 10.19 -2.09 2.85
N ALA A 63 9.49 -3.11 2.38
CA ALA A 63 8.70 -3.01 1.15
C ALA A 63 7.59 -1.95 1.25
N ALA A 64 6.97 -1.80 2.43
CA ALA A 64 6.00 -0.73 2.66
C ALA A 64 6.62 0.67 2.60
N ARG A 65 7.85 0.85 3.11
CA ARG A 65 8.62 2.10 3.00
C ARG A 65 9.03 2.40 1.56
N ASP A 66 9.49 1.39 0.82
CA ASP A 66 9.86 1.55 -0.59
C ASP A 66 8.63 2.01 -1.41
N LYS A 67 7.46 1.40 -1.20
CA LYS A 67 6.19 1.82 -1.83
C LYS A 67 5.74 3.23 -1.43
N ARG A 68 6.00 3.65 -0.18
CA ARG A 68 5.75 5.03 0.27
C ARG A 68 6.61 6.00 -0.52
N ASP A 69 7.88 5.70 -0.67
CA ASP A 69 8.83 6.60 -1.34
C ASP A 69 8.53 6.71 -2.83
N GLU A 70 8.12 5.62 -3.47
CA GLU A 70 7.58 5.65 -4.84
C GLU A 70 6.32 6.52 -4.96
N ALA A 71 5.35 6.34 -4.04
CA ALA A 71 4.14 7.16 -4.05
C ALA A 71 4.45 8.66 -3.82
N LYS A 72 5.46 8.98 -3.00
CA LYS A 72 5.90 10.36 -2.81
C LYS A 72 6.55 10.95 -4.07
N ARG A 73 7.31 10.17 -4.84
CA ARG A 73 7.86 10.62 -6.13
C ARG A 73 6.74 11.01 -7.09
N LEU A 74 5.73 10.14 -7.23
CA LEU A 74 4.55 10.44 -8.06
C LEU A 74 3.85 11.74 -7.63
N LEU A 75 3.72 11.98 -6.31
CA LEU A 75 3.13 13.22 -5.82
C LEU A 75 3.96 14.46 -6.17
N THR A 76 5.30 14.38 -6.10
CA THR A 76 6.20 15.45 -6.54
C THR A 76 6.05 15.73 -8.03
N ASP A 77 5.80 14.68 -8.83
CA ASP A 77 5.56 14.78 -10.28
C ASP A 77 4.14 15.24 -10.63
N GLY A 78 3.31 15.56 -9.63
CA GLY A 78 1.91 15.99 -9.84
C GLY A 78 0.96 14.85 -10.23
N ILE A 79 1.36 13.59 -10.01
CA ILE A 79 0.58 12.39 -10.34
C ILE A 79 -0.09 11.85 -9.07
N ASP A 80 -1.38 11.54 -9.15
CA ASP A 80 -2.10 10.87 -8.07
C ASP A 80 -1.67 9.39 -7.95
N PRO A 81 -1.01 8.97 -6.85
CA PRO A 81 -0.51 7.59 -6.71
C PRO A 81 -1.63 6.55 -6.70
N GLY A 82 -2.83 6.93 -6.24
CA GLY A 82 -3.99 6.06 -6.25
C GLY A 82 -4.49 5.79 -7.67
N GLU A 83 -4.46 6.80 -8.53
CA GLU A 83 -4.88 6.66 -9.93
C GLU A 83 -3.84 5.93 -10.77
N ASN A 84 -2.55 6.27 -10.61
CA ASN A 84 -1.46 5.56 -11.26
C ASN A 84 -1.52 4.05 -10.98
N ARG A 85 -1.82 3.65 -9.74
CA ARG A 85 -1.98 2.23 -9.42
C ARG A 85 -3.15 1.56 -10.15
N LYS A 86 -4.29 2.24 -10.30
CA LYS A 86 -5.43 1.65 -11.02
C LYS A 86 -5.07 1.40 -12.49
N ILE A 87 -4.42 2.38 -13.12
CA ILE A 87 -3.94 2.28 -14.50
C ILE A 87 -2.98 1.10 -14.64
N GLN A 88 -1.99 0.98 -13.76
CA GLN A 88 -1.03 -0.13 -13.78
C GLN A 88 -1.71 -1.49 -13.56
N LYS A 89 -2.73 -1.56 -12.69
CA LYS A 89 -3.49 -2.80 -12.47
C LYS A 89 -4.28 -3.19 -13.72
N ALA A 90 -4.96 -2.23 -14.36
CA ALA A 90 -5.72 -2.46 -15.59
C ALA A 90 -4.81 -2.94 -16.73
N ALA A 91 -3.68 -2.26 -16.94
CA ALA A 91 -2.69 -2.63 -17.96
C ALA A 91 -2.10 -4.04 -17.72
N ARG A 92 -1.93 -4.45 -16.46
CA ARG A 92 -1.47 -5.81 -16.13
C ARG A 92 -2.53 -6.87 -16.44
N THR A 93 -3.79 -6.59 -16.13
CA THR A 93 -4.90 -7.50 -16.44
C THR A 93 -5.04 -7.68 -17.95
N GLU A 94 -5.06 -6.58 -18.71
CA GLU A 94 -5.15 -6.61 -20.18
C GLU A 94 -3.99 -7.38 -20.82
N ARG A 95 -2.75 -7.17 -20.35
CA ARG A 95 -1.58 -7.94 -20.81
C ARG A 95 -1.66 -9.42 -20.48
N ALA A 96 -2.25 -9.79 -19.34
CA ALA A 96 -2.43 -11.19 -18.97
C ALA A 96 -3.50 -11.86 -19.85
N GLU A 97 -4.60 -11.17 -20.12
CA GLU A 97 -5.68 -11.64 -20.99
C GLU A 97 -5.21 -11.82 -22.44
N ASN A 98 -4.49 -10.82 -22.98
CA ASN A 98 -3.92 -10.92 -24.33
C ASN A 98 -2.88 -12.05 -24.44
N ARG A 99 -2.06 -12.23 -23.40
CA ARG A 99 -1.09 -13.34 -23.36
C ARG A 99 -1.80 -14.68 -23.39
N LEU A 100 -2.87 -14.89 -22.62
CA LEU A 100 -3.61 -16.15 -22.63
C LEU A 100 -4.21 -16.40 -24.00
N HIS A 101 -4.85 -15.41 -24.61
CA HIS A 101 -5.50 -15.57 -25.91
C HIS A 101 -4.55 -16.13 -26.99
N ILE A 102 -3.31 -15.64 -27.08
CA ILE A 102 -2.32 -16.11 -28.06
C ILE A 102 -2.00 -17.61 -27.91
N TYR A 103 -2.02 -18.15 -26.69
CA TYR A 103 -1.75 -19.58 -26.44
C TYR A 103 -2.94 -20.52 -26.73
N TRP A 104 -4.16 -20.00 -26.93
CA TRP A 104 -5.35 -20.83 -27.22
C TRP A 104 -5.66 -20.98 -28.72
N ILE A 105 -4.95 -20.24 -29.58
CA ILE A 105 -5.13 -20.21 -31.04
C ILE A 105 -3.92 -20.79 -31.81
N SER A 106 -2.97 -21.40 -31.09
CA SER A 106 -1.82 -22.14 -31.63
C SER A 106 -1.96 -23.62 -31.31
#